data_AF-A0A1B8EZM3-F1
#
_entry.id   AF-A0A1B8EZM3-F1
#
_cell.length_a   1.000
_cell.length_b   1.000
_cell.length_c   1.000
_cell.angle_alpha   90.00
_cell.angle_beta   90.00
_cell.angle_gamma   90.00
#
_symmetry.space_group_name_H-M   'P 1'
#
loop_
_entity.id
_entity.type
_entity.pdbx_description
1 polymer ?
#
loop_
_entity_poly.entity_id
_entity_poly.type
_entity_poly.pdbx_seq_one_letter_code
_entity_poly.pdbx_strand_id
1 'polypeptide(L)'
;MNDKTMPSIVSLPHSDRSSLNREDQPMPKSELALPEFKHPSNVSATLPLLYGKMTLGEALNEENNMLFPLAYSSQREDFFFWIYEHREDFKALVSLHLSLAKSETCRFGEFKEWKHGSFNVCIPVYIDNWRKYPRKRVLLRLPLPYKVGESTCPGNADEKLRTEAAAFIWIQENCSDVPIPFLWGFGFPGGQSVQIPMLSFRTYC
;
A
#
# COMPACT_ATOMS: atom_id res chain seq x y z
N MET A 1 27.10 -9.62 45.79
CA MET A 1 27.05 -11.05 45.46
C MET A 1 26.43 -11.18 44.08
N ASN A 2 27.19 -11.77 43.15
CA ASN A 2 26.82 -12.20 41.78
C ASN A 2 26.59 -11.03 40.80
N ASP A 3 27.62 -10.48 40.16
CA ASP A 3 28.54 -11.04 39.14
C ASP A 3 27.89 -11.22 37.77
N LYS A 4 28.52 -10.56 36.78
CA LYS A 4 28.10 -10.40 35.39
C LYS A 4 28.68 -11.56 34.59
N THR A 5 27.87 -12.25 33.79
CA THR A 5 28.40 -13.20 32.81
C THR A 5 27.74 -13.00 31.45
N MET A 6 28.54 -12.47 30.52
CA MET A 6 28.32 -12.48 29.07
C MET A 6 28.51 -13.92 28.54
N PRO A 7 27.74 -14.39 27.55
CA PRO A 7 28.11 -15.60 26.83
C PRO A 7 29.14 -15.28 25.74
N SER A 8 30.26 -15.98 25.82
CA SER A 8 31.42 -15.90 24.94
C SER A 8 31.19 -16.47 23.55
N ILE A 9 31.87 -15.83 22.59
CA ILE A 9 32.11 -16.23 21.21
C ILE A 9 32.76 -17.62 21.16
N VAL A 10 32.19 -18.53 20.37
CA VAL A 10 32.84 -19.80 19.99
C VAL A 10 33.52 -19.59 18.64
N SER A 11 34.85 -19.57 18.67
CA SER A 11 35.72 -19.61 17.50
C SER A 11 35.83 -21.05 16.98
N LEU A 12 35.53 -21.27 15.71
CA LEU A 12 35.81 -22.52 15.00
C LEU A 12 37.26 -22.51 14.46
N PRO A 13 37.99 -23.64 14.50
CA PRO A 13 39.40 -23.68 14.13
C PRO A 13 39.64 -23.63 12.61
N HIS A 14 40.71 -22.94 12.23
CA HIS A 14 41.39 -23.07 10.94
C HIS A 14 41.96 -24.50 10.78
N SER A 15 41.68 -25.13 9.64
CA SER A 15 42.48 -26.24 9.12
C SER A 15 42.81 -26.01 7.64
N ASP A 16 43.92 -26.62 7.26
CA ASP A 16 44.87 -26.15 6.26
C ASP A 16 44.46 -26.19 4.79
N ARG A 17 45.12 -25.28 4.09
CA ARG A 17 45.29 -25.16 2.64
C ARG A 17 46.01 -26.40 2.09
N SER A 18 45.37 -27.17 1.22
CA SER A 18 46.07 -27.96 0.21
C SER A 18 45.44 -27.74 -1.17
N SER A 19 46.30 -27.24 -2.05
CA SER A 19 46.06 -26.94 -3.46
C SER A 19 46.20 -28.21 -4.29
N LEU A 20 45.22 -28.48 -5.15
CA LEU A 20 45.39 -29.36 -6.32
C LEU A 20 44.56 -28.85 -7.50
N ASN A 21 45.25 -28.12 -8.37
CA ASN A 21 45.14 -28.03 -9.83
C ASN A 21 43.74 -27.96 -10.47
N ARG A 22 43.45 -26.76 -11.02
CA ARG A 22 42.53 -26.55 -12.14
C ARG A 22 43.08 -27.28 -13.36
N GLU A 23 42.29 -28.19 -13.91
CA GLU A 23 42.36 -28.52 -15.33
C GLU A 23 41.09 -28.00 -16.00
N ASP A 24 41.28 -27.08 -16.93
CA ASP A 24 40.27 -26.57 -17.84
C ASP A 24 39.85 -27.68 -18.81
N GLN A 25 38.69 -28.29 -18.58
CA GLN A 25 37.99 -29.14 -19.55
C GLN A 25 36.78 -28.35 -20.08
N PRO A 26 36.70 -28.05 -21.39
CA PRO A 26 35.54 -27.36 -21.95
C PRO A 26 34.33 -28.30 -21.93
N MET A 27 33.27 -27.89 -21.23
CA MET A 27 31.96 -28.53 -21.28
C MET A 27 31.48 -28.66 -22.74
N PRO A 28 30.97 -29.83 -23.17
CA PRO A 28 30.48 -30.00 -24.52
C PRO A 28 29.28 -29.09 -24.74
N LYS A 29 29.34 -28.26 -25.79
CA LYS A 29 28.20 -27.46 -26.28
C LYS A 29 27.10 -28.42 -26.72
N SER A 30 26.16 -28.73 -25.83
CA SER A 30 24.90 -29.35 -26.22
C SER A 30 24.07 -28.27 -26.92
N GLU A 31 24.21 -28.20 -28.24
CA GLU A 31 23.26 -27.50 -29.10
C GLU A 31 21.98 -28.32 -29.19
N LEU A 32 21.22 -28.33 -28.08
CA LEU A 32 19.83 -28.72 -28.07
C LEU A 32 19.05 -27.49 -28.52
N ALA A 33 18.86 -27.36 -29.83
CA ALA A 33 17.90 -26.42 -30.38
C ALA A 33 16.56 -26.61 -29.65
N LEU A 34 16.12 -25.58 -28.92
CA LEU A 34 14.77 -25.52 -28.40
C LEU A 34 13.82 -25.74 -29.59
N PRO A 35 12.86 -26.68 -29.50
CA PRO A 35 11.96 -26.93 -30.61
C PRO A 35 11.28 -25.63 -31.00
N GLU A 36 11.31 -25.30 -32.30
CA GLU A 36 10.60 -24.15 -32.86
C GLU A 36 9.14 -24.19 -32.39
N PHE A 37 8.81 -23.29 -31.46
CA PHE A 37 7.43 -23.03 -31.09
C PHE A 37 6.76 -22.41 -32.31
N LYS A 38 6.05 -23.24 -33.07
CA LYS A 38 5.15 -22.77 -34.12
C LYS A 38 4.11 -21.86 -33.48
N HIS A 39 4.28 -20.55 -33.68
CA HIS A 39 3.32 -19.55 -33.23
C HIS A 39 1.97 -19.84 -33.91
N PRO A 40 0.89 -20.12 -33.16
CA PRO A 40 -0.43 -20.20 -33.74
C PRO A 40 -0.80 -18.83 -34.31
N SER A 41 -1.31 -18.85 -35.54
CA SER A 41 -1.69 -17.70 -36.35
C SER A 41 -2.64 -16.74 -35.63
N ASN A 42 -2.13 -15.53 -35.39
CA ASN A 42 -2.78 -14.22 -35.56
C ASN A 42 -4.15 -13.95 -34.88
N VAL A 43 -4.26 -14.26 -33.59
CA VAL A 43 -4.98 -13.36 -32.68
C VAL A 43 -4.01 -13.00 -31.59
N SER A 44 -3.52 -11.75 -31.58
CA SER A 44 -2.71 -11.27 -30.47
C SER A 44 -3.60 -11.19 -29.23
N ALA A 45 -3.61 -12.26 -28.44
CA ALA A 45 -4.39 -12.32 -27.23
C ALA A 45 -3.91 -11.22 -26.27
N THR A 46 -4.82 -10.35 -25.88
CA THR A 46 -4.54 -9.25 -24.96
C THR A 46 -5.09 -9.55 -23.58
N LEU A 47 -4.32 -9.31 -22.53
CA LEU A 47 -4.78 -9.37 -21.14
C LEU A 47 -5.06 -7.96 -20.60
N PRO A 48 -6.07 -7.79 -19.71
CA PRO A 48 -6.41 -6.50 -19.16
C PRO A 48 -5.41 -6.04 -18.09
N LEU A 49 -4.99 -4.78 -18.18
CA LEU A 49 -4.28 -4.07 -17.12
C LEU A 49 -5.25 -3.09 -16.44
N LEU A 50 -4.83 -2.50 -15.31
CA LEU A 50 -5.55 -1.38 -14.70
C LEU A 50 -5.80 -0.23 -15.68
N TYR A 51 -4.86 -0.01 -16.59
CA TYR A 51 -4.91 1.01 -17.63
C TYR A 51 -4.62 0.37 -18.98
N GLY A 52 -5.67 -0.04 -19.68
CA GLY A 52 -5.57 -0.61 -21.02
C GLY A 52 -5.40 -2.13 -21.03
N LYS A 53 -4.72 -2.63 -22.05
CA LYS A 53 -4.51 -4.05 -22.30
C LYS A 53 -3.09 -4.27 -22.79
N MET A 54 -2.60 -5.50 -22.65
CA MET A 54 -1.24 -5.85 -23.02
C MET A 54 -1.19 -7.21 -23.71
N THR A 55 -0.35 -7.32 -24.73
CA THR A 55 -0.02 -8.56 -25.44
C THR A 55 1.22 -9.22 -24.84
N LEU A 56 1.44 -10.52 -25.12
CA LEU A 56 2.66 -11.21 -24.69
C LEU A 56 3.92 -10.56 -25.28
N GLY A 57 3.88 -10.12 -26.55
CA GLY A 57 5.01 -9.47 -27.20
C GLY A 57 5.40 -8.15 -26.55
N GLU A 58 4.43 -7.34 -26.14
CA GLU A 58 4.69 -6.12 -25.36
C GLU A 58 5.25 -6.47 -23.97
N ALA A 59 4.67 -7.47 -23.30
CA ALA A 59 5.09 -7.89 -21.95
C ALA A 59 6.54 -8.38 -21.90
N LEU A 60 7.02 -9.06 -22.94
CA LEU A 60 8.41 -9.52 -23.02
C LEU A 60 9.43 -8.38 -23.25
N ASN A 61 8.97 -7.20 -23.70
CA ASN A 61 9.81 -6.03 -23.89
C ASN A 61 9.80 -5.08 -22.67
N GLU A 62 8.94 -5.32 -21.68
CA GLU A 62 8.94 -4.56 -20.43
C GLU A 62 10.03 -5.04 -19.48
N GLU A 63 10.71 -4.11 -18.83
CA GLU A 63 11.68 -4.41 -17.77
C GLU A 63 10.99 -4.89 -16.48
N ASN A 64 9.77 -4.40 -16.25
CA ASN A 64 8.99 -4.73 -15.06
C ASN A 64 8.38 -6.12 -15.16
N ASN A 65 8.25 -6.79 -14.01
CA ASN A 65 7.48 -8.02 -13.93
C ASN A 65 5.98 -7.74 -14.14
N MET A 66 5.50 -7.96 -15.37
CA MET A 66 4.12 -7.67 -15.78
C MET A 66 3.06 -8.55 -15.13
N LEU A 67 3.44 -9.62 -14.41
CA LEU A 67 2.49 -10.46 -13.67
C LEU A 67 1.77 -9.68 -12.57
N PHE A 68 2.45 -8.74 -11.90
CA PHE A 68 1.81 -7.91 -10.87
C PHE A 68 0.76 -6.94 -11.47
N PRO A 69 1.10 -6.11 -12.48
CA PRO A 69 0.11 -5.31 -13.22
C PRO A 69 -1.12 -6.06 -13.71
N LEU A 70 -0.94 -7.29 -14.18
CA LEU A 70 -2.02 -8.15 -14.66
C LEU A 70 -2.96 -8.59 -13.53
N ALA A 71 -2.42 -8.92 -12.36
CA ALA A 71 -3.21 -9.30 -11.19
C ALA A 71 -3.98 -8.12 -10.55
N TYR A 72 -3.51 -6.88 -10.74
CA TYR A 72 -4.11 -5.72 -10.10
C TYR A 72 -5.57 -5.47 -10.49
N SER A 73 -5.99 -5.87 -11.70
CA SER A 73 -7.35 -5.62 -12.18
C SER A 73 -8.39 -6.32 -11.30
N SER A 74 -8.26 -7.63 -11.08
CA SER A 74 -9.16 -8.39 -10.21
C SER A 74 -9.02 -7.99 -8.74
N GLN A 75 -7.78 -7.85 -8.25
CA GLN A 75 -7.54 -7.46 -6.85
C GLN A 75 -8.12 -6.07 -6.52
N ARG A 76 -8.14 -5.16 -7.50
CA ARG A 76 -8.79 -3.86 -7.37
C ARG A 76 -10.30 -4.02 -7.24
N GLU A 77 -10.93 -4.81 -8.09
CA GLU A 77 -12.37 -5.05 -8.06
C GLU A 77 -12.79 -5.64 -6.71
N ASP A 78 -12.10 -6.69 -6.26
CA ASP A 78 -12.33 -7.33 -4.97
C ASP A 78 -12.22 -6.32 -3.81
N PHE A 79 -11.17 -5.50 -3.81
CA PHE A 79 -10.96 -4.52 -2.76
C PHE A 79 -11.99 -3.39 -2.77
N PHE A 80 -12.37 -2.89 -3.96
CA PHE A 80 -13.37 -1.83 -4.08
C PHE A 80 -14.77 -2.33 -3.70
N PHE A 81 -15.09 -3.58 -4.03
CA PHE A 81 -16.32 -4.24 -3.58
C PHE A 81 -16.32 -4.38 -2.05
N TRP A 82 -15.23 -4.87 -1.47
CA TRP A 82 -15.08 -4.97 -0.01
C TRP A 82 -15.29 -3.62 0.70
N ILE A 83 -14.68 -2.53 0.19
CA ILE A 83 -14.90 -1.18 0.73
C ILE A 83 -16.39 -0.81 0.71
N TYR A 84 -17.07 -1.10 -0.41
CA TYR A 84 -18.47 -0.77 -0.57
C TYR A 84 -19.36 -1.56 0.38
N GLU A 85 -19.08 -2.84 0.59
CA GLU A 85 -19.79 -3.69 1.56
C GLU A 85 -19.65 -3.16 2.99
N HIS A 86 -18.45 -2.71 3.37
CA HIS A 86 -18.12 -2.22 4.72
C HIS A 86 -18.33 -0.71 4.91
N ARG A 87 -19.05 -0.05 3.98
CA ARG A 87 -19.26 1.41 4.01
C ARG A 87 -19.90 1.92 5.31
N GLU A 88 -20.77 1.12 5.93
CA GLU A 88 -21.42 1.49 7.20
C GLU A 88 -20.43 1.44 8.37
N ASP A 89 -19.48 0.49 8.37
CA ASP A 89 -18.40 0.44 9.35
C ASP A 89 -17.48 1.65 9.22
N PHE A 90 -17.12 2.02 7.98
CA PHE A 90 -16.35 3.23 7.74
C PHE A 90 -17.09 4.50 8.17
N LYS A 91 -18.40 4.58 7.95
CA LYS A 91 -19.22 5.70 8.46
C LYS A 91 -19.20 5.75 9.99
N ALA A 92 -19.33 4.62 10.67
CA ALA A 92 -19.25 4.56 12.12
C ALA A 92 -17.88 5.00 12.65
N LEU A 93 -16.80 4.52 12.01
CA LEU A 93 -15.43 4.91 12.33
C LEU A 93 -15.21 6.41 12.13
N VAL A 94 -15.62 6.97 10.98
CA VAL A 94 -15.50 8.41 10.74
C VAL A 94 -16.31 9.23 11.76
N SER A 95 -17.54 8.80 12.09
CA SER A 95 -18.35 9.45 13.12
C SER A 95 -17.65 9.50 14.48
N LEU A 96 -16.97 8.41 14.85
CA LEU A 96 -16.20 8.32 16.08
C LEU A 96 -15.00 9.29 16.08
N HIS A 97 -14.17 9.23 15.03
CA HIS A 97 -12.98 10.08 14.88
C HIS A 97 -13.30 11.59 14.84
N LEU A 98 -14.45 11.95 14.27
CA LEU A 98 -14.92 13.35 14.23
C LEU A 98 -15.72 13.76 15.47
N SER A 99 -16.00 12.83 16.38
CA SER A 99 -16.81 13.03 17.57
C SER A 99 -18.18 13.67 17.24
N LEU A 100 -18.86 13.12 16.22
CA LEU A 100 -20.12 13.67 15.72
C LEU A 100 -21.25 13.58 16.75
N ALA A 101 -22.10 14.61 16.79
CA ALA A 101 -23.32 14.59 17.57
C ALA A 101 -24.37 13.67 16.94
N LYS A 102 -25.36 13.22 17.73
CA LYS A 102 -26.46 12.37 17.23
C LYS A 102 -27.26 12.97 16.07
N SER A 103 -27.27 14.30 15.94
CA SER A 103 -27.94 15.00 14.84
C SER A 103 -27.09 15.15 13.57
N GLU A 104 -25.80 14.79 13.63
CA GLU A 104 -24.84 14.88 12.54
C GLU A 104 -24.64 13.49 11.96
N THR A 105 -24.88 13.33 10.65
CA THR A 105 -24.87 12.01 10.01
C THR A 105 -23.80 11.93 8.93
N CYS A 106 -23.01 10.85 8.95
CA CYS A 106 -22.06 10.54 7.89
C CYS A 106 -22.81 10.03 6.65
N ARG A 107 -22.46 10.58 5.49
CA ARG A 107 -22.86 10.08 4.17
C ARG A 107 -21.62 9.73 3.36
N PHE A 108 -21.50 8.46 3.02
CA PHE A 108 -20.42 7.94 2.20
C PHE A 108 -20.59 8.39 0.75
N GLY A 109 -19.50 8.81 0.10
CA GLY A 109 -19.51 9.22 -1.29
C GLY A 109 -19.85 8.07 -2.24
N GLU A 110 -20.54 8.39 -3.33
CA GLU A 110 -20.85 7.40 -4.36
C GLU A 110 -19.57 6.94 -5.08
N PHE A 111 -19.60 5.75 -5.66
CA PHE A 111 -18.45 5.14 -6.34
C PHE A 111 -17.80 6.06 -7.38
N LYS A 112 -18.61 6.83 -8.13
CA LYS A 112 -18.16 7.81 -9.14
C LYS A 112 -17.34 8.97 -8.55
N GLU A 113 -17.50 9.23 -7.25
CA GLU A 113 -16.81 10.30 -6.54
C GLU A 113 -15.45 9.84 -5.98
N TRP A 114 -15.21 8.54 -5.93
CA TRP A 114 -13.97 7.99 -5.39
C TRP A 114 -12.80 8.36 -6.30
N LYS A 115 -11.73 8.85 -5.70
CA LYS A 115 -10.50 9.22 -6.41
C LYS A 115 -9.43 8.24 -6.01
N HIS A 116 -8.73 7.65 -6.97
CA HIS A 116 -7.61 6.77 -6.66
C HIS A 116 -6.36 7.27 -7.34
N GLY A 117 -5.23 7.18 -6.63
CA GLY A 117 -3.90 7.32 -7.20
C GLY A 117 -3.27 5.95 -7.39
N SER A 118 -1.94 5.93 -7.46
CA SER A 118 -1.19 4.68 -7.60
C SER A 118 -1.24 3.79 -6.36
N PHE A 119 -1.33 4.38 -5.16
CA PHE A 119 -1.17 3.65 -3.89
C PHE A 119 -2.30 3.85 -2.88
N ASN A 120 -3.23 4.76 -3.16
CA ASN A 120 -4.32 5.10 -2.24
C ASN A 120 -5.63 5.31 -3.01
N VAL A 121 -6.73 4.92 -2.41
CA VAL A 121 -8.08 5.39 -2.77
C VAL A 121 -8.55 6.40 -1.72
N CYS A 122 -9.18 7.46 -2.21
CA CYS A 122 -9.72 8.57 -1.43
C CYS A 122 -11.23 8.64 -1.65
N ILE A 123 -11.97 8.49 -0.56
CA ILE A 123 -13.42 8.43 -0.56
C ILE A 123 -13.94 9.67 0.17
N PRO A 124 -14.73 10.52 -0.49
CA PRO A 124 -15.35 11.64 0.20
C PRO A 124 -16.39 11.13 1.18
N VAL A 125 -16.34 11.63 2.42
CA VAL A 125 -17.36 11.42 3.44
C VAL A 125 -17.94 12.77 3.81
N TYR A 126 -19.23 12.92 3.55
CA TYR A 126 -19.99 14.13 3.81
C TYR A 126 -20.63 14.03 5.18
N ILE A 127 -20.66 15.14 5.93
CA ILE A 127 -21.31 15.20 7.23
C ILE A 127 -22.51 16.14 7.11
N ASP A 128 -23.71 15.57 7.17
CA ASP A 128 -24.94 16.36 7.13
C ASP A 128 -25.12 17.06 8.49
N ASN A 129 -25.53 18.34 8.45
CA ASN A 129 -25.71 19.19 9.63
C ASN A 129 -24.45 19.41 10.49
N TRP A 130 -23.24 19.31 9.90
CA TRP A 130 -21.99 19.48 10.65
C TRP A 130 -21.85 20.88 11.24
N ARG A 131 -22.07 21.03 12.54
CA ARG A 131 -22.08 22.31 13.23
C ARG A 131 -20.69 22.93 13.31
N LYS A 132 -19.68 22.10 13.55
CA LYS A 132 -18.28 22.54 13.72
C LYS A 132 -17.67 23.03 12.40
N TYR A 133 -18.03 22.39 11.28
CA TYR A 133 -17.51 22.74 9.95
C TYR A 133 -18.60 22.69 8.87
N PRO A 134 -19.49 23.70 8.81
CA PRO A 134 -20.59 23.73 7.85
C PRO A 134 -20.11 23.63 6.40
N ARG A 135 -20.79 22.81 5.59
CA ARG A 135 -20.50 22.59 4.16
C ARG A 135 -19.11 22.02 3.84
N LYS A 136 -18.38 21.53 4.85
CA LYS A 136 -17.12 20.80 4.65
C LYS A 136 -17.38 19.30 4.56
N ARG A 137 -16.38 18.57 4.08
CA ARG A 137 -16.33 17.11 4.01
C ARG A 137 -14.95 16.64 4.44
N VAL A 138 -14.84 15.37 4.80
CA VAL A 138 -13.55 14.72 5.02
C VAL A 138 -13.25 13.75 3.88
N LEU A 139 -11.99 13.33 3.79
CA LEU A 139 -11.55 12.30 2.86
C LEU A 139 -11.09 11.10 3.68
N LEU A 140 -11.73 9.95 3.49
CA LEU A 140 -11.23 8.67 3.95
C LEU A 140 -10.18 8.21 2.95
N ARG A 141 -8.91 8.08 3.39
CA ARG A 141 -7.81 7.58 2.55
C ARG A 141 -7.49 6.15 2.98
N LEU A 142 -7.52 5.23 2.03
CA LEU A 142 -7.19 3.83 2.24
C LEU A 142 -6.00 3.46 1.34
N PRO A 143 -4.96 2.79 1.87
CA PRO A 143 -3.92 2.22 1.04
C PRO A 143 -4.51 1.15 0.12
N LEU A 144 -3.92 0.97 -1.06
CA LEU A 144 -4.28 -0.08 -2.01
C LEU A 144 -3.42 -1.33 -1.72
N PRO A 145 -3.94 -2.39 -1.07
CA PRO A 145 -3.13 -3.51 -0.58
C PRO A 145 -2.37 -4.23 -1.70
N TYR A 146 -3.02 -4.35 -2.86
CA TYR A 146 -2.43 -4.96 -4.06
C TYR A 146 -1.28 -4.14 -4.66
N LYS A 147 -1.18 -2.85 -4.37
CA LYS A 147 -0.09 -1.97 -4.84
C LYS A 147 1.09 -1.90 -3.89
N VAL A 148 0.89 -2.26 -2.62
CA VAL A 148 1.94 -2.31 -1.60
C VAL A 148 2.47 -3.71 -1.37
N GLY A 149 1.94 -4.72 -2.08
CA GLY A 149 2.38 -6.10 -1.94
C GLY A 149 1.97 -6.74 -0.61
N GLU A 150 0.83 -6.32 -0.02
CA GLU A 150 0.35 -6.81 1.27
C GLU A 150 0.20 -8.35 1.30
N SER A 151 -0.24 -8.95 0.19
CA SER A 151 -0.39 -10.41 0.09
C SER A 151 0.95 -11.16 0.08
N THR A 152 2.03 -10.51 -0.35
CA THR A 152 3.38 -11.10 -0.39
C THR A 152 4.14 -10.82 0.89
N CYS A 153 3.97 -9.63 1.46
CA CYS A 153 4.59 -9.18 2.69
C CYS A 153 3.53 -8.53 3.60
N PRO A 154 2.87 -9.33 4.47
CA PRO A 154 1.87 -8.81 5.39
C PRO A 154 2.45 -7.71 6.29
N GLY A 155 1.68 -6.62 6.47
CA GLY A 155 2.07 -5.44 7.23
C GLY A 155 2.62 -4.29 6.39
N ASN A 156 2.79 -4.45 5.07
CA ASN A 156 3.21 -3.36 4.18
C ASN A 156 2.18 -2.22 4.12
N ALA A 157 0.89 -2.54 4.15
CA ALA A 157 -0.18 -1.55 4.22
C ALA A 157 -0.12 -0.74 5.52
N ASP A 158 0.14 -1.41 6.65
CA ASP A 158 0.27 -0.77 7.96
C ASP A 158 1.52 0.10 8.03
N GLU A 159 2.65 -0.38 7.50
CA GLU A 159 3.90 0.38 7.45
C GLU A 159 3.76 1.64 6.59
N LYS A 160 3.11 1.52 5.44
CA LYS A 160 2.75 2.66 4.61
C LYS A 160 1.86 3.65 5.37
N LEU A 161 0.82 3.16 6.04
CA LEU A 161 -0.11 4.02 6.78
C LEU A 161 0.60 4.76 7.92
N ARG A 162 1.44 4.07 8.70
CA ARG A 162 2.27 4.67 9.75
C ARG A 162 3.16 5.78 9.19
N THR A 163 3.83 5.51 8.08
CA THR A 163 4.73 6.48 7.44
C THR A 163 3.97 7.70 6.93
N GLU A 164 2.81 7.51 6.28
CA GLU A 164 1.97 8.62 5.83
C GLU A 164 1.45 9.45 7.01
N ALA A 165 0.95 8.79 8.07
CA ALA A 165 0.47 9.48 9.27
C ALA A 165 1.58 10.29 9.94
N ALA A 166 2.77 9.70 10.11
CA ALA A 166 3.94 10.39 10.67
C ALA A 166 4.33 11.61 9.83
N ALA A 167 4.33 11.49 8.50
CA ALA A 167 4.63 12.61 7.62
C ALA A 167 3.59 13.74 7.73
N PHE A 168 2.30 13.42 7.77
CA PHE A 168 1.25 14.41 7.96
C PHE A 168 1.40 15.14 9.30
N ILE A 169 1.59 14.40 10.40
CA ILE A 169 1.79 14.99 11.74
C ILE A 169 3.02 15.89 11.74
N TRP A 170 4.15 15.42 11.21
CA TRP A 170 5.38 16.20 11.16
C TRP A 170 5.20 17.51 10.40
N ILE A 171 4.57 17.49 9.23
CA ILE A 171 4.33 18.71 8.44
C ILE A 171 3.37 19.65 9.19
N GLN A 172 2.31 19.13 9.82
CA GLN A 172 1.39 19.95 10.60
C GLN A 172 2.09 20.64 11.78
N GLU A 173 3.01 19.97 12.45
CA GLU A 173 3.72 20.52 13.61
C GLU A 173 4.87 21.46 13.24
N ASN A 174 5.54 21.22 12.10
CA ASN A 174 6.82 21.88 11.78
C ASN A 174 6.73 22.84 10.57
N CYS A 175 5.64 22.84 9.82
CA CYS A 175 5.53 23.61 8.57
C CYS A 175 4.20 24.37 8.48
N SER A 176 4.02 25.38 9.34
CA SER A 176 2.78 26.20 9.41
C SER A 176 2.38 26.85 8.08
N ASP A 177 3.36 27.15 7.23
CA ASP A 177 3.15 27.93 6.01
C ASP A 177 2.79 27.04 4.80
N VAL A 178 2.87 25.70 4.95
CA VAL A 178 2.54 24.75 3.90
C VAL A 178 1.06 24.39 4.02
N PRO A 179 0.21 24.75 3.05
CA PRO A 179 -1.21 24.43 3.11
C PRO A 179 -1.43 22.94 2.83
N ILE A 180 -1.56 22.15 3.89
CA ILE A 180 -1.93 20.73 3.81
C ILE A 180 -3.32 20.46 4.41
N PRO A 181 -4.03 19.41 3.96
CA PRO A 181 -5.25 18.96 4.63
C PRO A 181 -5.00 18.57 6.09
N PHE A 182 -5.97 18.82 6.96
CA PHE A 182 -5.92 18.37 8.35
C PHE A 182 -6.05 16.84 8.44
N LEU A 183 -5.13 16.21 9.16
CA LEU A 183 -5.26 14.82 9.57
C LEU A 183 -6.16 14.73 10.81
N TRP A 184 -7.34 14.16 10.66
CA TRP A 184 -8.32 13.97 11.74
C TRP A 184 -8.01 12.75 12.62
N GLY A 185 -7.34 11.76 12.03
CA GLY A 185 -7.02 10.50 12.65
C GLY A 185 -6.63 9.45 11.64
N PHE A 186 -6.19 8.31 12.15
CA PHE A 186 -5.83 7.13 11.37
C PHE A 186 -6.18 5.88 12.17
N GLY A 187 -6.31 4.74 11.49
CA GLY A 187 -6.62 3.48 12.15
C GLY A 187 -6.15 2.29 11.33
N PHE A 188 -5.91 1.19 12.03
CA PHE A 188 -5.38 -0.06 11.48
C PHE A 188 -6.45 -1.16 11.49
N PRO A 189 -6.28 -2.20 10.66
CA PRO A 189 -7.00 -3.45 10.84
C PRO A 189 -6.87 -3.95 12.29
N GLY A 190 -7.96 -4.44 12.87
CA GLY A 190 -7.99 -4.87 14.28
C GLY A 190 -8.42 -3.80 15.29
N GLY A 191 -8.88 -2.63 14.84
CA GLY A 191 -9.59 -1.66 15.66
C GLY A 191 -8.72 -0.65 16.40
N GLN A 192 -7.40 -0.75 16.27
CA GLN A 192 -6.48 0.29 16.77
C GLN A 192 -6.70 1.56 15.96
N SER A 193 -7.09 2.65 16.63
CA SER A 193 -7.33 3.93 15.99
C SER A 193 -6.88 5.08 16.87
N VAL A 194 -6.37 6.13 16.24
CA VAL A 194 -5.91 7.34 16.89
C VAL A 194 -6.72 8.51 16.35
N GLN A 195 -7.46 9.16 17.24
CA GLN A 195 -8.03 10.48 16.96
C GLN A 195 -6.94 11.51 17.22
N ILE A 196 -6.65 12.35 16.23
CA ILE A 196 -5.75 13.47 16.42
C ILE A 196 -6.62 14.62 16.91
N PRO A 197 -6.51 15.04 18.19
CA PRO A 197 -7.16 16.26 18.61
C PRO A 197 -6.65 17.36 17.69
N MET A 198 -7.54 18.24 17.21
CA MET A 198 -7.09 19.50 16.61
C MET A 198 -6.19 20.14 17.65
N LEU A 199 -4.87 20.06 17.44
CA LEU A 199 -3.92 20.85 18.19
C LEU A 199 -4.47 22.26 18.09
N SER A 200 -4.68 22.89 19.26
CA SER A 200 -5.08 24.28 19.34
C SER A 200 -3.96 25.10 18.71
N PHE A 201 -3.96 25.18 17.38
CA PHE A 201 -3.13 26.13 16.67
C PHE A 201 -3.67 27.47 17.10
N ARG A 202 -2.88 28.15 17.94
CA ARG A 202 -2.95 29.59 18.10
C ARG A 202 -3.07 30.15 16.69
N THR A 203 -4.25 30.66 16.35
CA THR A 203 -4.43 31.60 15.27
C THR A 203 -3.52 32.78 15.61
N TYR A 204 -2.34 32.84 15.00
CA TYR A 204 -1.69 34.12 14.81
C TYR A 204 -2.48 34.79 13.68
N CYS A 205 -3.14 35.89 14.06
CA CYS A 205 -3.92 36.75 13.16
C CYS A 205 -3.10 37.24 11.96
#